data_AF-A0A2J8TZJ7-F1
#
_entry.id   AF-A0A2J8TZJ7-F1
#
_cell.length_a   1.000
_cell.length_b   1.000
_cell.length_c   1.000
_cell.angle_alpha   90.00
_cell.angle_beta   90.00
_cell.angle_gamma   90.00
#
_symmetry.space_group_name_H-M   'P 1'
#
loop_
_entity.id
_entity.type
_entity.pdbx_description
1 polymer ?
#
loop_
_entity_poly.entity_id
_entity_poly.type
_entity_poly.pdbx_seq_one_letter_code
_entity_poly.pdbx_strand_id
1 'polypeptide(L)'
;MDELFPLIFPAEPAQASGPYVEIIEQPKQRGMRFRYKCEGRSAGSIPGERSTDTTKTHPTIKDQGQYASPWSPRTLLTGLTPTSL
;
A
#
# COMPACT_ATOMS: atom_id res chain seq x y z
N MET A 1 -10.99 42.37 -16.67
CA MET A 1 -9.55 42.05 -16.56
C MET A 1 -9.49 40.98 -15.49
N ASP A 2 -10.02 39.78 -15.74
CA ASP A 2 -10.15 38.75 -14.69
C ASP A 2 -10.02 37.33 -15.26
N GLU A 3 -9.39 37.19 -16.44
CA GLU A 3 -9.17 35.92 -17.15
C GLU A 3 -7.69 35.52 -17.07
N LEU A 4 -7.13 35.38 -15.85
CA LEU A 4 -5.72 35.02 -15.71
C LEU A 4 -5.37 34.18 -14.49
N PHE A 5 -6.19 33.21 -14.06
CA PHE A 5 -5.69 32.13 -13.17
C PHE A 5 -6.48 30.82 -13.34
N PRO A 6 -5.96 29.88 -14.15
CA PRO A 6 -5.95 28.49 -13.71
C PRO A 6 -4.64 27.79 -14.12
N LEU A 7 -3.54 28.01 -13.38
CA LEU A 7 -2.29 27.25 -13.56
C LEU A 7 -1.60 26.86 -12.23
N ILE A 8 -2.31 26.90 -11.09
CA ILE A 8 -1.70 26.61 -9.77
C ILE A 8 -2.02 25.20 -9.26
N PHE A 9 -3.08 24.56 -9.74
CA PHE A 9 -3.37 23.18 -9.35
C PHE A 9 -2.75 22.23 -10.38
N PRO A 10 -1.84 21.31 -9.98
CA PRO A 10 -1.38 20.28 -10.89
C PRO A 10 -2.60 19.51 -11.39
N ALA A 11 -2.68 19.33 -12.70
CA ALA A 11 -3.71 18.54 -13.33
C ALA A 11 -3.83 17.20 -12.58
N GLU A 12 -5.06 16.87 -12.18
CA GLU A 12 -5.43 15.57 -11.63
C GLU A 12 -4.71 14.49 -12.45
N PRO A 13 -3.98 13.55 -11.81
CA PRO A 13 -3.22 12.55 -12.55
C PRO A 13 -4.20 11.85 -13.48
N ALA A 14 -3.94 11.94 -14.80
CA ALA A 14 -4.74 11.28 -15.82
C ALA A 14 -5.08 9.89 -15.32
N GLN A 15 -6.38 9.63 -15.09
CA GLN A 15 -6.85 8.38 -14.51
C GLN A 15 -6.13 7.24 -15.19
N ALA A 16 -5.33 6.50 -14.41
CA ALA A 16 -4.52 5.41 -14.91
C ALA A 16 -5.42 4.52 -15.76
N SER A 17 -5.17 4.50 -17.08
CA SER A 17 -6.10 3.92 -18.06
C SER A 17 -6.12 2.39 -18.05
N GLY A 18 -5.59 1.76 -16.99
CA GLY A 18 -5.49 0.33 -16.80
C GLY A 18 -5.82 -0.09 -15.36
N PRO A 19 -6.05 -1.39 -15.13
CA PRO A 19 -6.36 -1.91 -13.80
C PRO A 19 -5.19 -1.64 -12.85
N TYR A 20 -5.51 -1.09 -11.68
CA TYR A 20 -4.53 -0.83 -10.63
C TYR A 20 -5.07 -1.24 -9.26
N VAL A 21 -4.17 -1.22 -8.28
CA VAL A 21 -4.45 -1.54 -6.89
C VAL A 21 -4.18 -0.30 -6.06
N GLU A 22 -5.08 -0.01 -5.13
CA GLU A 22 -4.89 1.00 -4.11
C GLU A 22 -4.63 0.32 -2.76
N ILE A 23 -3.62 0.77 -2.01
CA ILE A 23 -3.44 0.33 -0.63
C ILE A 23 -4.33 1.19 0.26
N ILE A 24 -5.40 0.61 0.81
CA ILE A 24 -6.38 1.33 1.64
C ILE A 24 -6.09 1.23 3.14
N GLU A 25 -5.22 0.31 3.53
CA GLU A 25 -4.67 0.20 4.89
C GLU A 25 -3.21 -0.23 4.79
N GLN A 26 -2.30 0.66 5.17
CA GLN A 26 -0.87 0.37 5.16
C GLN A 26 -0.47 -0.56 6.31
N PRO A 27 0.60 -1.36 6.17
CA PRO A 27 1.19 -2.05 7.30
C PRO A 27 1.78 -1.05 8.30
N LYS A 28 1.59 -1.29 9.59
CA LYS A 28 2.20 -0.48 10.64
C LYS A 28 3.73 -0.58 10.54
N GLN A 29 4.40 0.56 10.48
CA GLN A 29 5.85 0.63 10.27
C GLN A 29 6.66 -0.03 11.42
N ARG A 30 6.10 -0.08 12.63
CA ARG A 30 6.77 -0.58 13.84
C ARG A 30 5.79 -1.38 14.71
N GLY A 31 6.35 -2.10 15.68
CA GLY A 31 5.58 -2.88 16.67
C GLY A 31 5.44 -4.36 16.34
N MET A 32 5.96 -4.82 15.20
CA MET A 32 6.16 -6.24 14.91
C MET A 32 7.65 -6.58 14.93
N ARG A 33 7.96 -7.82 15.31
CA ARG A 33 9.30 -8.38 15.26
C ARG A 33 9.36 -9.51 14.25
N PHE A 34 10.42 -9.53 13.44
CA PHE A 34 10.77 -10.71 12.68
C PHE A 34 11.13 -11.85 13.64
N ARG A 35 10.86 -13.08 13.22
CA ARG A 35 11.11 -14.27 14.03
C ARG A 35 11.94 -15.27 13.26
N TYR A 36 12.86 -15.93 13.94
CA TYR A 36 13.63 -17.02 13.35
C TYR A 36 12.83 -18.31 13.33
N LYS A 37 13.15 -19.18 12.37
CA LYS A 37 12.54 -20.51 12.26
C LYS A 37 12.69 -21.34 13.53
N CYS A 38 13.81 -21.19 14.25
CA CYS A 38 14.11 -21.97 15.46
C CYS A 38 13.26 -21.61 16.69
N GLU A 39 12.52 -20.50 16.69
CA GLU A 39 11.64 -20.11 17.81
C GLU A 39 10.40 -21.01 17.95
N GLY A 40 10.08 -21.81 16.93
CA GLY A 40 9.03 -22.84 17.00
C GLY A 40 7.59 -22.31 17.14
N ARG A 41 7.34 -21.02 16.83
CA ARG A 41 6.01 -20.39 16.86
C ARG A 41 5.81 -19.52 15.63
N SER A 42 4.56 -19.36 15.17
CA SER A 42 4.24 -18.43 14.09
C SER A 42 4.54 -16.98 14.51
N ALA A 43 4.82 -16.11 13.53
CA ALA A 43 5.13 -14.71 13.77
C ALA A 43 3.92 -13.86 14.18
N GLY A 44 2.70 -14.34 13.93
CA GLY A 44 1.47 -13.56 13.97
C GLY A 44 1.25 -12.77 12.67
N SER A 45 0.18 -11.97 12.63
CA SER A 45 -0.17 -11.09 11.51
C SER A 45 0.46 -9.71 11.67
N ILE A 46 0.89 -9.10 10.56
CA ILE A 46 1.29 -7.68 10.54
C ILE A 46 0.04 -6.82 10.81
N PRO A 47 0.08 -5.88 11.78
CA PRO A 47 -1.03 -4.96 12.04
C PRO A 47 -1.08 -3.85 10.98
N GLY A 48 -2.29 -3.34 10.74
CA GLY A 48 -2.49 -2.13 9.93
C GLY A 48 -2.04 -0.86 10.66
N GLU A 49 -1.81 0.21 9.93
CA GLU A 49 -1.40 1.51 10.45
C GLU A 49 -2.41 2.07 11.46
N ARG A 50 -3.72 1.86 11.21
CA ARG A 50 -4.81 2.31 12.10
C ARG A 50 -5.06 1.37 13.28
N SER A 51 -4.26 0.31 13.44
CA SER A 51 -4.41 -0.61 14.57
C SER A 51 -4.06 0.07 15.89
N THR A 52 -5.00 -0.01 16.84
CA THR A 52 -4.86 0.42 18.23
C THR A 52 -4.80 -0.80 19.16
N ASP A 53 -4.60 -0.58 20.46
CA ASP A 53 -4.56 -1.66 21.45
C ASP A 53 -5.91 -2.39 21.59
N THR A 54 -7.01 -1.68 21.34
CA THR A 54 -8.38 -2.19 21.44
C THR A 54 -8.94 -2.67 20.10
N THR A 55 -8.50 -2.06 18.98
CA THR A 55 -9.04 -2.33 17.64
C THR A 55 -7.92 -2.75 16.71
N LYS A 56 -7.94 -4.02 16.30
CA LYS A 56 -6.95 -4.57 15.36
C LYS A 56 -7.42 -4.38 13.92
N THR A 57 -6.55 -3.83 13.08
CA THR A 57 -6.71 -3.71 11.63
C THR A 57 -5.59 -4.48 10.93
N HIS A 58 -5.72 -4.70 9.63
CA HIS A 58 -4.75 -5.46 8.83
C HIS A 58 -4.44 -4.76 7.52
N PRO A 59 -3.21 -4.89 6.99
CA PRO A 59 -2.87 -4.35 5.67
C PRO A 59 -3.90 -4.80 4.63
N THR A 60 -4.47 -3.84 3.90
CA THR A 60 -5.59 -4.09 2.99
C THR A 60 -5.38 -3.34 1.70
N ILE A 61 -5.67 -4.02 0.59
CA ILE A 61 -5.64 -3.46 -0.76
C ILE A 61 -7.03 -3.47 -1.37
N LYS A 62 -7.26 -2.59 -2.34
CA LYS A 62 -8.50 -2.47 -3.10
C LYS A 62 -8.20 -2.48 -4.59
N ASP A 63 -8.82 -3.42 -5.28
CA ASP A 63 -8.76 -3.60 -6.73
C ASP A 63 -9.63 -2.54 -7.39
N GLN A 64 -9.07 -1.74 -8.29
CA GLN A 64 -9.80 -0.71 -9.03
C GLN A 64 -10.01 -1.06 -10.52
N GLY A 65 -9.96 -2.35 -10.88
CA GLY A 65 -10.15 -2.83 -12.26
C GLY A 65 -11.61 -3.23 -12.56
N GLN A 66 -12.07 -2.96 -13.80
CA GLN A 66 -13.39 -3.41 -14.30
C GLN A 66 -13.41 -4.90 -14.69
N TYR A 67 -12.25 -5.48 -15.00
CA TYR A 67 -12.09 -6.90 -15.32
C TYR A 67 -11.26 -7.57 -14.23
N ALA A 68 -11.79 -8.65 -13.66
CA ALA A 68 -11.09 -9.50 -12.69
C ALA A 68 -10.01 -10.34 -13.42
N SER A 69 -8.94 -9.68 -13.86
CA SER A 69 -7.73 -10.35 -14.30
C SER A 69 -7.13 -11.11 -13.11
N PRO A 70 -6.74 -12.39 -13.25
CA PRO A 70 -5.99 -13.06 -12.19
C PRO A 70 -4.67 -12.33 -11.97
N TRP A 71 -4.53 -11.69 -10.82
CA TRP A 71 -3.28 -11.06 -10.41
C TRP A 71 -2.59 -11.88 -9.30
N SER A 72 -1.27 -11.73 -9.18
CA SER A 72 -0.49 -12.45 -8.17
C SER A 72 0.34 -11.45 -7.36
N PRO A 73 0.03 -11.22 -6.07
CA PRO A 73 0.79 -10.29 -5.25
C PRO A 73 2.19 -10.83 -4.96
N ARG A 74 3.20 -9.96 -5.05
CA ARG A 74 4.58 -10.29 -4.63
C ARG A 74 4.72 -10.08 -3.12
N THR A 75 5.45 -10.99 -2.46
CA THR A 75 5.32 -11.19 -1.01
C THR A 75 6.25 -10.33 -0.15
N LEU A 76 7.46 -9.96 -0.59
CA LEU A 76 8.38 -9.07 0.14
C LEU A 76 9.34 -8.38 -0.84
N LEU A 77 9.63 -7.08 -0.62
CA LEU A 77 10.62 -6.32 -1.36
C LEU A 77 11.56 -5.60 -0.38
N THR A 78 12.78 -5.34 -0.80
CA THR A 78 13.72 -4.49 -0.04
C THR A 78 13.24 -3.03 -0.08
N GLY A 79 13.35 -2.31 1.04
CA GLY A 79 12.97 -0.89 1.13
C GLY A 79 13.91 0.07 0.39
N LEU A 80 14.75 -0.45 -0.49
CA LEU A 80 15.62 0.35 -1.32
C LEU A 80 14.83 0.79 -2.55
N THR A 81 14.85 2.08 -2.85
CA THR A 81 14.42 2.55 -4.17
C THR A 81 15.24 1.81 -5.22
N PRO A 82 14.64 1.15 -6.22
CA PRO A 82 15.40 0.68 -7.36
C PRO A 82 15.93 1.92 -8.07
N THR A 83 17.16 2.32 -7.77
CA THR A 83 17.83 3.40 -8.49
C THR A 83 17.87 2.98 -9.96
N SER A 84 17.31 3.80 -10.83
CA SER A 84 17.40 3.58 -12.27
C SER A 84 18.87 3.45 -12.64
N LEU A 85 19.23 2.33 -13.28
CA LEU A 85 20.46 2.26 -14.08
C LEU A 85 20.27 3.13 -15.34
#